data_AF-A0A212PDM1-F1
#
_entry.id   AF-A0A212PDM1-F1
#
_cell.length_a   1.000
_cell.length_b   1.000
_cell.length_c   1.000
_cell.angle_alpha   90.00
_cell.angle_beta   90.00
_cell.angle_gamma   90.00
#
_symmetry.space_group_name_H-M   'P 1'
#
loop_
_entity.id
_entity.type
_entity.pdbx_description
1 polymer ?
#
loop_
_entity_poly.entity_id
_entity_poly.type
_entity_poly.pdbx_seq_one_letter_code
_entity_poly.pdbx_strand_id
1 'polypeptide(L)'
;MKVSSAIIIALVLLGTPGGAKDSRDEVFVFKASRGDIAFNHTAHQKWLAPQGCRPCHKTEKPSLYKPEKSFDPVIAHYFCKGCHREKGRGPMECHQCHKRNK
;
A
#
# COMPACT_ATOMS: atom_id res chain seq x y z
N MET A 1 -32.81 -30.56 46.43
CA MET A 1 -33.70 -31.24 45.46
C MET A 1 -33.26 -30.88 44.06
N LYS A 2 -33.13 -31.88 43.20
CA LYS A 2 -32.66 -31.82 41.79
C LYS A 2 -33.68 -31.10 40.90
N VAL A 3 -33.22 -30.31 39.94
CA VAL A 3 -33.70 -30.15 38.54
C VAL A 3 -32.71 -29.18 37.85
N SER A 4 -31.74 -29.59 37.04
CA SER A 4 -31.81 -30.05 35.64
C SER A 4 -32.60 -29.12 34.72
N SER A 5 -31.89 -28.24 33.98
CA SER A 5 -32.22 -27.89 32.59
C SER A 5 -31.05 -27.16 31.94
N ALA A 6 -30.35 -27.86 31.05
CA ALA A 6 -29.36 -27.28 30.15
C ALA A 6 -30.09 -26.50 29.06
N ILE A 7 -29.88 -25.18 29.01
CA ILE A 7 -30.29 -24.35 27.88
C ILE A 7 -29.08 -24.26 26.95
N ILE A 8 -29.15 -25.02 25.85
CA ILE A 8 -28.21 -24.94 24.73
C ILE A 8 -28.56 -23.65 23.98
N ILE A 9 -27.80 -22.57 24.22
CA ILE A 9 -27.86 -21.36 23.41
C ILE A 9 -27.05 -21.65 22.14
N ALA A 10 -27.76 -21.92 21.05
CA ALA A 10 -27.20 -22.12 19.72
C ALA A 10 -26.48 -20.84 19.26
N LEU A 11 -25.15 -20.86 19.31
CA LEU A 11 -24.28 -19.82 18.79
C LEU A 11 -24.27 -19.92 17.25
N VAL A 12 -25.26 -19.30 16.60
CA VAL A 12 -25.28 -19.17 15.14
C VAL A 12 -24.24 -18.11 14.74
N LEU A 13 -23.01 -18.59 14.51
CA LEU A 13 -21.96 -17.83 13.83
C LEU A 13 -22.35 -17.66 12.36
N LEU A 14 -23.08 -16.59 12.06
CA LEU A 14 -23.20 -16.06 10.71
C LEU A 14 -21.80 -15.57 10.28
N GLY A 15 -21.01 -16.48 9.72
CA GLY A 15 -19.75 -16.17 9.08
C GLY A 15 -20.01 -15.17 7.95
N THR A 16 -19.46 -13.96 8.08
CA THR A 16 -19.41 -13.00 6.98
C THR A 16 -18.51 -13.57 5.88
N PRO A 17 -18.92 -13.55 4.60
CA PRO A 17 -17.99 -13.81 3.52
C PRO A 17 -17.00 -12.65 3.47
N GLY A 18 -15.83 -12.84 4.10
CA GLY A 18 -14.68 -11.99 3.92
C GLY A 18 -14.28 -12.03 2.45
N GLY A 19 -14.57 -10.96 1.71
CA GLY A 19 -14.08 -10.78 0.35
C GLY A 19 -12.56 -10.92 0.34
N ALA A 20 -12.07 -11.97 -0.33
CA ALA A 20 -10.65 -12.18 -0.55
C ALA A 20 -10.07 -10.95 -1.25
N LYS A 21 -9.21 -10.22 -0.56
CA LYS A 21 -8.40 -9.15 -1.16
C LYS A 21 -7.35 -9.86 -1.99
N ASP A 22 -7.50 -9.79 -3.31
CA ASP A 22 -6.58 -10.38 -4.29
C ASP A 22 -5.15 -10.00 -3.90
N SER A 23 -4.37 -10.98 -3.44
CA SER A 23 -3.13 -10.76 -2.65
C SER A 23 -1.91 -10.51 -3.54
N ARG A 24 -2.12 -9.95 -4.73
CA ARG A 24 -1.05 -9.66 -5.68
C ARG A 24 -0.32 -8.40 -5.23
N ASP A 25 1.02 -8.43 -5.28
CA ASP A 25 1.81 -7.22 -5.05
C ASP A 25 1.44 -6.19 -6.13
N GLU A 26 0.89 -5.07 -5.69
CA GLU A 26 0.49 -3.96 -6.53
C GLU A 26 1.74 -3.13 -6.83
N VAL A 27 2.26 -3.29 -8.05
CA VAL A 27 3.43 -2.55 -8.53
C VAL A 27 2.99 -1.59 -9.63
N PHE A 28 3.22 -0.30 -9.40
CA PHE A 28 3.00 0.76 -10.38
C PHE A 28 4.31 1.11 -11.08
N VAL A 29 4.25 1.36 -12.38
CA VAL A 29 5.41 1.81 -13.16
C VAL A 29 5.21 3.26 -13.56
N PHE A 30 6.08 4.14 -13.07
CA PHE A 30 6.13 5.54 -13.47
C PHE A 30 7.14 5.70 -14.61
N LYS A 31 6.66 6.15 -15.78
CA LYS A 31 7.52 6.48 -16.92
C LYS A 31 8.32 7.74 -16.61
N ALA A 32 9.64 7.66 -16.81
CA ALA A 32 10.54 8.80 -16.60
C ALA A 32 11.71 8.76 -17.59
N SER A 33 12.19 9.94 -17.97
CA SER A 33 13.26 10.09 -18.98
C SER A 33 14.60 9.45 -18.61
N ARG A 34 14.85 9.20 -17.32
CA ARG A 34 16.11 8.59 -16.82
C ARG A 34 16.00 7.09 -16.55
N GLY A 35 14.89 6.46 -16.93
CA GLY A 35 14.55 5.09 -16.61
C GLY A 35 13.29 5.03 -15.77
N ASP A 36 12.49 4.00 -16.00
CA ASP A 36 11.23 3.82 -15.31
C ASP A 36 11.46 3.52 -13.82
N ILE A 37 10.46 3.89 -13.03
CA ILE A 37 10.47 3.65 -11.59
C ILE A 37 9.36 2.65 -11.27
N ALA A 38 9.73 1.51 -10.71
CA ALA A 38 8.78 0.56 -10.15
C ALA A 38 8.48 0.93 -8.68
N PHE A 39 7.24 1.28 -8.39
CA PHE A 39 6.74 1.58 -7.06
C PHE A 39 5.87 0.42 -6.57
N ASN A 40 6.39 -0.32 -5.58
CA ASN A 40 5.65 -1.41 -4.94
C ASN A 40 4.74 -0.84 -3.85
N HIS A 41 3.46 -0.61 -4.19
CA HIS A 41 2.46 -0.04 -3.29
C HIS A 41 2.16 -0.97 -2.11
N THR A 42 2.06 -2.28 -2.36
CA THR A 42 1.85 -3.28 -1.29
C THR A 42 2.97 -3.28 -0.26
N ALA A 43 4.23 -3.14 -0.69
CA ALA A 43 5.35 -3.01 0.22
C ALA A 43 5.25 -1.74 1.07
N HIS A 44 4.91 -0.60 0.47
CA HIS A 44 4.73 0.65 1.23
C HIS A 44 3.57 0.55 2.22
N GLN A 45 2.45 -0.06 1.85
CA GLN A 45 1.34 -0.32 2.77
C GLN A 45 1.77 -1.18 3.96
N LYS A 46 2.59 -2.22 3.73
CA LYS A 46 3.12 -3.08 4.80
C LYS A 46 4.06 -2.30 5.73
N TRP A 47 5.00 -1.53 5.18
CA TRP A 47 5.96 -0.75 5.97
C TRP A 47 5.32 0.42 6.72
N LEU A 48 4.25 0.99 6.16
CA LEU A 48 3.53 2.15 6.70
C LEU A 48 2.22 1.76 7.39
N ALA A 49 2.01 0.47 7.69
CA ALA A 49 0.78 -0.01 8.31
C ALA A 49 0.36 0.78 9.56
N PRO A 50 1.29 1.18 10.47
CA PRO A 50 0.92 2.01 11.63
C PRO A 50 0.43 3.42 11.27
N GLN A 51 0.79 3.95 10.10
CA GLN A 51 0.38 5.28 9.62
C GLN A 51 -0.76 5.22 8.59
N GLY A 52 -1.13 4.03 8.13
CA GLY A 52 -2.18 3.80 7.14
C GLY A 52 -1.85 4.43 5.78
N CYS A 53 -2.89 4.85 5.05
CA CYS A 53 -2.77 5.40 3.69
C CYS A 53 -2.35 6.89 3.64
N ARG A 54 -2.48 7.60 4.79
CA ARG A 54 -2.32 9.05 4.89
C ARG A 54 -0.94 9.60 4.50
N PRO A 55 0.19 8.88 4.69
CA PRO A 55 1.49 9.39 4.24
C PRO A 55 1.59 9.66 2.74
N CYS A 56 0.71 9.05 1.93
CA CYS A 56 0.71 9.24 0.48
C CYS A 56 -0.60 9.83 -0.04
N HIS A 57 -1.72 9.56 0.62
CA HIS A 57 -3.05 9.94 0.15
C HIS A 57 -3.75 10.88 1.11
N LYS A 58 -4.46 11.88 0.55
CA LYS A 58 -5.31 12.79 1.34
C LYS A 58 -6.55 12.08 1.89
N THR A 59 -6.96 10.97 1.28
CA THR A 59 -8.13 10.17 1.65
C THR A 59 -7.76 8.70 1.73
N GLU A 60 -8.54 7.91 2.48
CA GLU A 60 -8.31 6.46 2.60
C GLU A 60 -8.77 5.66 1.37
N LYS A 61 -9.51 6.31 0.46
CA LYS A 61 -9.96 5.76 -0.83
C LYS A 61 -9.45 6.65 -1.96
N PRO A 62 -8.14 6.60 -2.27
CA PRO A 62 -7.58 7.38 -3.36
C PRO A 62 -8.14 6.92 -4.71
N SER A 63 -8.24 7.85 -5.67
CA SER A 63 -8.59 7.50 -7.04
C SER A 63 -7.51 6.63 -7.69
N LEU A 64 -7.92 5.76 -8.62
CA LEU A 64 -7.00 4.93 -9.40
C LEU A 64 -5.92 5.79 -10.08
N TYR A 65 -4.67 5.34 -9.98
CA TYR A 65 -3.56 5.93 -10.70
C TYR A 65 -3.80 5.79 -12.22
N LYS A 66 -3.65 6.90 -12.96
CA LYS A 66 -3.72 6.90 -14.42
C LYS A 66 -2.29 6.98 -14.99
N PRO A 67 -1.76 5.91 -15.60
CA PRO A 67 -0.35 5.80 -16.01
C PRO A 67 0.06 6.78 -17.12
N GLU A 68 -0.92 7.34 -17.83
CA GLU A 68 -0.75 8.35 -18.88
C GLU A 68 -0.45 9.76 -18.34
N LYS A 69 -0.51 9.97 -17.01
CA LYS A 69 0.05 11.16 -16.37
C LYS A 69 1.35 10.80 -15.67
N SER A 70 2.46 11.28 -16.23
CA SER A 70 3.75 11.28 -15.55
C SER A 70 3.61 12.00 -14.21
N PHE A 71 4.14 11.40 -13.15
CA PHE A 71 4.24 12.06 -11.86
C PHE A 71 5.22 13.23 -11.99
N ASP A 72 4.88 14.40 -11.46
CA ASP A 72 5.78 15.55 -11.51
C ASP A 72 7.11 15.19 -10.82
N PRO A 73 8.27 15.40 -11.49
CA PRO A 73 9.56 14.93 -10.97
C PRO A 73 10.01 15.69 -9.72
N VAL A 74 9.61 16.97 -9.57
CA VAL A 74 9.93 17.76 -8.36
C VAL A 74 9.14 17.21 -7.18
N ILE A 75 7.85 16.93 -7.40
CA ILE A 75 6.98 16.33 -6.38
C ILE A 75 7.48 14.93 -6.00
N ALA A 76 7.88 14.09 -6.96
CA ALA A 76 8.43 12.75 -6.67
C ALA A 76 9.70 12.83 -5.82
N HIS A 77 10.66 13.67 -6.19
CA HIS A 77 11.89 13.81 -5.41
C HIS A 77 11.65 14.40 -4.02
N TYR A 78 10.67 15.29 -3.88
CA TYR A 78 10.28 15.79 -2.57
C TYR A 78 9.64 14.69 -1.72
N PHE A 79 8.58 14.04 -2.20
CA PHE A 79 7.82 13.07 -1.41
C PHE A 79 8.55 11.75 -1.20
N CYS A 80 8.98 11.10 -2.29
CA CYS A 80 9.56 9.75 -2.21
C CYS A 80 10.91 9.80 -1.52
N LYS A 81 11.85 10.60 -2.05
CA LYS A 81 13.20 10.70 -1.49
C LYS A 81 13.22 11.44 -0.15
N GLY A 82 12.30 12.39 0.08
CA GLY A 82 12.14 13.03 1.39
C GLY A 82 11.74 12.03 2.48
N CYS A 83 10.70 11.23 2.24
CA CYS A 83 10.28 10.19 3.20
C CYS A 83 11.40 9.16 3.45
N HIS A 84 12.07 8.70 2.39
CA HIS A 84 13.18 7.75 2.54
C HIS A 84 14.35 8.32 3.36
N ARG A 85 14.64 9.61 3.20
CA ARG A 85 15.63 10.32 4.02
C ARG A 85 15.20 10.36 5.48
N GLU A 86 13.98 10.83 5.75
CA GLU A 86 13.46 11.00 7.11
C GLU A 86 13.38 9.67 7.87
N LYS A 87 13.02 8.58 7.18
CA LYS A 87 12.96 7.24 7.76
C LYS A 87 14.31 6.52 7.77
N GLY A 88 15.35 7.08 7.13
CA GLY A 88 16.63 6.40 6.92
C GLY A 88 16.49 5.07 6.17
N ARG A 89 15.47 4.93 5.31
CA ARG A 89 15.11 3.66 4.67
C ARG A 89 14.54 3.88 3.27
N GLY A 90 15.00 3.08 2.32
CA GLY A 90 14.58 3.12 0.93
C GLY A 90 15.63 3.71 0.00
N PRO A 91 15.41 3.70 -1.32
CA PRO A 91 16.35 4.21 -2.31
C PRO A 91 16.53 5.73 -2.19
N MET A 92 17.78 6.17 -2.22
CA MET A 92 18.20 7.58 -2.11
C MET A 92 19.02 8.04 -3.32
N GLU A 93 19.68 7.12 -4.01
CA GLU A 93 20.48 7.39 -5.19
C GLU A 93 19.66 7.23 -6.48
N CYS A 94 20.00 8.02 -7.50
CA CYS A 94 19.24 8.09 -8.76
C CYS A 94 18.98 6.71 -9.37
N HIS A 95 20.00 5.86 -9.43
CA HIS A 95 19.93 4.52 -10.03
C HIS A 95 19.20 3.48 -9.17
N GLN A 96 18.94 3.79 -7.89
CA GLN A 96 18.18 2.90 -7.01
C GLN A 96 16.68 3.03 -7.26
N CYS A 97 16.22 4.20 -7.73
CA CYS A 97 14.84 4.42 -8.19
C CYS A 97 14.70 4.25 -9.70
N HIS A 98 15.52 4.95 -10.48
CA HIS A 98 15.46 4.94 -11.94
C HIS A 98 16.25 3.76 -12.49
N LYS A 99 15.54 2.66 -12.76
CA LYS A 99 16.14 1.53 -13.46
C LYS A 99 15.91 1.76 -14.95
N ARG A 100 17.01 1.99 -15.67
CA ARG A 100 16.97 2.07 -17.12
C ARG A 100 16.51 0.70 -17.61
N ASN A 101 15.32 0.63 -18.20
CA ASN A 101 14.83 -0.58 -18.84
C ASN A 101 15.89 -0.98 -19.86
N LYS A 102 16.43 -2.19 -19.75
CA LYS A 102 17.23 -2.78 -20.83
C LYS A 102 16.31 -3.12 -22.00
#